data_AF-A0A6J1T359-F1
#
_entry.id   AF-A0A6J1T359-F1
#
_cell.length_a   1.000
_cell.length_b   1.000
_cell.length_c   1.000
_cell.angle_alpha   90.00
_cell.angle_beta   90.00
_cell.angle_gamma   90.00
#
_symmetry.space_group_name_H-M   'P 1'
#
loop_
_entity.id
_entity.type
_entity.pdbx_description
1 polymer ?
#
loop_
_entity_poly.entity_id
_entity_poly.type
_entity_poly.pdbx_seq_one_letter_code
_entity_poly.pdbx_strand_id
1 'polypeptide(L)'
;MMTSFAEMSSLLVLVAAALLASTTVTAEEGASSLSEVQLTASVAPPADDAPRSSYAFGSGSGSPPEWLMEEPCTRAGGICMHVNECGGSLSEKPGLCPKQRAKGVECCHGLSVLETRCRKRGGECMVTDQCNPRLRDSRATDCSYGESCCILVAL
;
A
#
# COMPACT_ATOMS: atom_id res chain seq x y z
N MET A 1 -52.11 9.34 4.34
CA MET A 1 -52.43 8.00 3.81
C MET A 1 -51.16 7.17 3.96
N MET A 2 -51.11 6.37 5.02
CA MET A 2 -49.97 5.52 5.41
C MET A 2 -50.39 4.08 5.14
N THR A 3 -49.77 3.40 4.18
CA THR A 3 -49.97 1.96 3.95
C THR A 3 -48.70 1.31 3.41
N SER A 4 -48.40 0.14 3.96
CA SER A 4 -47.50 -0.91 3.44
C SER A 4 -46.01 -0.81 3.74
N PHE A 5 -45.62 -1.11 4.98
CA PHE A 5 -44.27 -1.59 5.35
C PHE A 5 -44.27 -3.06 5.81
N ALA A 6 -45.40 -3.77 5.75
CA ALA A 6 -45.57 -5.10 6.34
C ALA A 6 -45.41 -6.30 5.38
N GLU A 7 -45.26 -6.09 4.07
CA GLU A 7 -45.35 -7.18 3.06
C GLU A 7 -44.00 -7.63 2.46
N MET A 8 -42.87 -6.99 2.79
CA MET A 8 -41.56 -7.35 2.20
C MET A 8 -40.71 -8.31 3.06
N SER A 9 -41.17 -8.67 4.26
CA SER A 9 -40.41 -9.52 5.19
C SER A 9 -40.53 -11.03 4.95
N SER A 10 -41.51 -11.50 4.17
CA SER A 10 -41.74 -12.96 4.01
C SER A 10 -40.90 -13.65 2.93
N LEU A 11 -40.29 -12.92 1.98
CA LEU A 11 -39.50 -13.53 0.90
C LEU A 11 -38.06 -13.87 1.31
N LEU A 12 -37.48 -13.17 2.29
CA LEU A 12 -36.08 -13.39 2.67
C LEU A 12 -35.87 -14.67 3.52
N VAL A 13 -36.89 -15.07 4.29
CA VAL A 13 -36.78 -16.23 5.21
C VAL A 13 -36.68 -17.56 4.45
N LEU A 14 -37.22 -17.65 3.24
CA LEU A 14 -37.20 -18.89 2.44
C LEU A 14 -35.83 -19.18 1.81
N VAL A 15 -34.99 -18.17 1.55
CA VAL A 15 -33.69 -18.38 0.88
C VAL A 15 -32.63 -18.92 1.86
N ALA A 16 -32.74 -18.62 3.16
CA ALA A 16 -31.76 -19.01 4.16
C ALA A 16 -31.78 -20.51 4.54
N ALA A 17 -32.90 -21.21 4.33
CA ALA A 17 -33.04 -22.61 4.78
C ALA A 17 -32.39 -23.65 3.85
N ALA A 18 -31.98 -23.28 2.63
CA ALA A 18 -31.58 -24.25 1.60
C ALA A 18 -30.07 -24.53 1.47
N LEU A 19 -29.20 -23.83 2.19
CA LEU A 19 -27.73 -23.88 1.97
C LEU A 19 -26.92 -24.62 3.05
N LEU A 20 -27.57 -25.30 4.01
CA LEU A 20 -26.88 -26.03 5.09
C LEU A 20 -26.77 -27.54 4.89
N ALA A 21 -26.92 -28.06 3.67
CA ALA A 21 -26.75 -29.49 3.38
C ALA A 21 -25.63 -29.72 2.36
N SER A 22 -24.70 -30.61 2.73
CA SER A 22 -23.63 -31.21 1.90
C SER A 22 -22.35 -30.35 1.81
N THR A 23 -21.16 -30.75 2.27
CA THR A 23 -20.49 -32.04 2.09
C THR A 23 -19.45 -32.32 3.19
N THR A 24 -19.51 -33.53 3.73
CA THR A 24 -18.48 -34.18 4.57
C THR A 24 -17.25 -34.53 3.73
N VAL A 25 -16.05 -34.08 4.13
CA VAL A 25 -14.79 -34.61 3.58
C VAL A 25 -14.17 -35.55 4.60
N THR A 26 -13.99 -36.78 4.15
CA THR A 26 -13.43 -37.94 4.84
C THR A 26 -11.94 -37.75 5.11
N ALA A 27 -11.50 -38.21 6.28
CA ALA A 27 -10.10 -38.38 6.63
C ALA A 27 -9.44 -39.47 5.77
N GLU A 28 -8.22 -39.22 5.33
CA GLU A 28 -7.33 -40.23 4.75
C GLU A 28 -6.00 -40.23 5.51
N GLU A 29 -5.77 -41.32 6.24
CA GLU A 29 -4.49 -41.64 6.86
C GLU A 29 -3.52 -42.11 5.77
N GLY A 30 -2.46 -41.34 5.54
CA GLY A 30 -1.36 -41.68 4.67
C GLY A 30 -0.05 -41.78 5.46
N ALA A 31 0.13 -42.88 6.18
CA ALA A 31 1.43 -43.26 6.71
C ALA A 31 2.30 -43.78 5.56
N SER A 32 3.44 -43.13 5.30
CA SER A 32 4.50 -43.70 4.47
C SER A 32 5.87 -43.35 5.05
N SER A 33 6.58 -44.44 5.31
CA SER A 33 7.93 -44.61 5.81
C SER A 33 8.99 -44.06 4.84
N LEU A 34 10.11 -43.56 5.38
CA LEU A 34 11.46 -44.15 5.21
C LEU A 34 12.58 -43.16 5.59
N SER A 35 13.35 -43.59 6.60
CA SER A 35 14.83 -43.67 6.68
C SER A 35 15.76 -42.49 6.35
N GLU A 36 16.68 -42.30 7.30
CA GLU A 36 17.89 -41.48 7.29
C GLU A 36 18.82 -41.75 6.09
N VAL A 37 19.34 -40.68 5.46
CA VAL A 37 20.74 -40.63 4.97
C VAL A 37 21.28 -39.22 5.18
N GLN A 38 22.18 -39.11 6.15
CA GLN A 38 23.07 -37.97 6.34
C GLN A 38 24.21 -38.05 5.32
N LEU A 39 24.36 -37.06 4.43
CA LEU A 39 25.61 -36.90 3.67
C LEU A 39 25.87 -35.45 3.23
N THR A 40 26.71 -34.79 4.01
CA THR A 40 27.75 -33.81 3.67
C THR A 40 27.53 -32.82 2.51
N ALA A 41 27.58 -31.53 2.82
CA ALA A 41 28.08 -30.51 1.88
C ALA A 41 28.89 -29.44 2.64
N SER A 42 30.21 -29.61 2.56
CA SER A 42 31.26 -28.57 2.43
C SER A 42 30.94 -27.12 2.80
N VAL A 43 31.73 -26.63 3.75
CA VAL A 43 32.02 -25.23 4.08
C VAL A 43 32.42 -24.36 2.88
N ALA A 44 31.91 -23.12 2.85
CA ALA A 44 32.57 -21.95 2.24
C ALA A 44 32.39 -20.73 3.17
N PRO A 45 33.46 -19.96 3.50
CA PRO A 45 33.40 -18.72 4.30
C PRO A 45 32.93 -17.50 3.44
N PRO A 46 32.72 -16.31 4.03
CA PRO A 46 31.74 -15.32 3.61
C PRO A 46 32.21 -14.49 2.40
N ALA A 47 31.26 -14.13 1.54
CA ALA A 47 31.41 -13.02 0.60
C ALA A 47 30.83 -11.75 1.25
N ASP A 48 31.71 -10.98 1.88
CA ASP A 48 31.52 -9.54 2.05
C ASP A 48 31.55 -8.83 0.68
N ASP A 49 30.99 -7.62 0.64
CA ASP A 49 30.88 -6.68 -0.48
C ASP A 49 29.71 -6.85 -1.47
N ALA A 50 28.48 -6.74 -0.94
CA ALA A 50 27.41 -6.09 -1.68
C ALA A 50 27.30 -4.62 -1.20
N PRO A 51 27.41 -3.61 -2.08
CA PRO A 51 27.05 -2.25 -1.68
C PRO A 51 25.59 -2.27 -1.24
N ARG A 52 25.35 -1.89 0.02
CA ARG A 52 24.03 -1.62 0.59
C ARG A 52 23.29 -0.70 -0.39
N SER A 53 22.40 -1.29 -1.18
CA SER A 53 21.44 -0.53 -1.98
C SER A 53 20.60 0.25 -0.99
N SER A 54 20.87 1.54 -0.97
CA SER A 54 20.26 2.53 -0.12
C SER A 54 18.76 2.57 -0.40
N TYR A 55 17.98 2.02 0.52
CA TYR A 55 16.56 2.32 0.73
C TYR A 55 15.65 2.06 -0.49
N ALA A 56 15.34 0.79 -0.74
CA ALA A 56 14.19 0.40 -1.54
C ALA A 56 12.90 0.74 -0.77
N PHE A 57 12.30 1.90 -1.07
CA PHE A 57 10.96 2.25 -0.61
C PHE A 57 9.92 1.31 -1.25
N GLY A 58 9.47 0.33 -0.47
CA GLY A 58 8.17 -0.33 -0.54
C GLY A 58 7.61 -0.68 -1.92
N SER A 59 7.83 -1.93 -2.33
CA SER A 59 7.04 -2.65 -3.34
C SER A 59 5.54 -2.54 -3.03
N GLY A 60 4.88 -1.60 -3.68
CA GLY A 60 3.42 -1.52 -3.72
C GLY A 60 3.06 -1.23 -5.17
N SER A 61 2.03 -1.90 -5.66
CA SER A 61 1.52 -1.93 -7.04
C SER A 61 0.98 -0.58 -7.55
N GLY A 62 1.70 0.52 -7.34
CA GLY A 62 1.72 1.64 -8.27
C GLY A 62 2.81 1.37 -9.29
N SER A 63 2.58 1.76 -10.54
CA SER A 63 3.64 1.82 -11.56
C SER A 63 4.95 2.35 -10.93
N PRO A 64 6.12 1.75 -11.26
CA PRO A 64 7.41 2.28 -10.85
C PRO A 64 7.44 3.78 -11.14
N PRO A 65 8.04 4.63 -10.29
CA PRO A 65 8.23 6.02 -10.65
C PRO A 65 9.02 6.04 -11.95
N GLU A 66 8.41 6.59 -13.01
CA GLU A 66 9.10 6.82 -14.28
C GLU A 66 10.26 7.81 -14.09
N TRP A 67 10.22 8.55 -12.97
CA TRP A 67 11.18 9.56 -12.57
C TRP A 67 12.29 8.96 -11.69
N LEU A 68 13.53 9.26 -12.07
CA LEU A 68 14.71 8.90 -11.32
C LEU A 68 14.89 9.93 -10.20
N MET A 69 15.10 9.44 -8.98
CA MET A 69 15.47 10.30 -7.86
C MET A 69 16.89 10.81 -8.05
N GLU A 70 17.04 12.11 -8.27
CA GLU A 70 18.34 12.73 -8.46
C GLU A 70 18.87 13.28 -7.14
N GLU A 71 20.15 13.00 -6.88
CA GLU A 71 20.87 13.40 -5.67
C GLU A 71 20.69 14.87 -5.27
N PRO A 72 20.81 15.88 -6.17
CA PRO A 72 20.56 17.28 -5.82
C PRO A 72 19.17 17.54 -5.23
N CYS A 73 18.13 16.87 -5.74
CA CYS A 73 16.77 17.01 -5.20
C CYS A 73 16.61 16.26 -3.87
N THR A 74 17.10 15.03 -3.78
CA THR A 74 17.03 14.23 -2.54
C THR A 74 17.79 14.92 -1.40
N ARG A 75 18.95 15.53 -1.67
CA ARG A 75 19.72 16.31 -0.69
C ARG A 75 18.98 17.56 -0.21
N ALA A 76 18.16 18.16 -1.08
CA ALA A 76 17.29 19.26 -0.72
C ALA A 76 16.03 18.81 0.05
N GLY A 77 15.84 17.50 0.27
CA GLY A 77 14.65 16.95 0.92
C GLY A 77 13.41 16.95 0.02
N GLY A 78 13.60 16.83 -1.29
CA GLY A 78 12.52 16.78 -2.27
C GLY A 78 12.44 15.45 -3.04
N ILE A 79 11.45 15.37 -3.91
CA ILE A 79 11.20 14.23 -4.81
C ILE A 79 11.10 14.73 -6.26
N CYS A 80 11.76 14.04 -7.19
CA CYS A 80 11.65 14.36 -8.61
C CYS A 80 10.32 13.83 -9.16
N MET A 81 9.47 14.72 -9.68
CA MET A 81 8.21 14.37 -10.35
C MET A 81 7.83 15.41 -11.41
N HIS A 82 6.85 15.09 -12.24
CA HIS A 82 6.34 16.05 -13.22
C HIS A 82 5.75 17.28 -12.51
N VAL A 83 6.01 18.48 -13.01
CA VAL A 83 5.60 19.74 -12.36
C VAL A 83 4.09 19.83 -12.09
N ASN A 84 3.27 19.23 -12.96
CA ASN A 84 1.81 19.21 -12.81
C ASN A 84 1.31 18.26 -11.70
N GLU A 85 2.15 17.35 -11.23
CA GLU A 85 1.80 16.38 -10.19
C GLU A 85 2.21 16.85 -8.79
N CYS A 86 2.91 17.97 -8.68
CA CYS A 86 3.48 18.47 -7.44
C CYS A 86 2.37 18.83 -6.43
N GLY A 87 2.16 17.99 -5.41
CA GLY A 87 1.14 18.22 -4.36
C GLY A 87 1.54 19.19 -3.26
N GLY A 88 2.43 20.12 -3.57
CA GLY A 88 3.02 21.10 -2.66
C GLY A 88 3.75 22.20 -3.42
N SER A 89 4.76 22.80 -2.78
CA SER A 89 5.63 23.78 -3.43
C SER A 89 6.76 23.09 -4.21
N LEU A 90 7.11 23.69 -5.35
CA LEU A 90 8.38 23.44 -6.02
C LEU A 90 9.53 23.85 -5.09
N SER A 91 10.69 23.23 -5.29
CA SER A 91 11.90 23.67 -4.58
C SER A 91 12.25 25.11 -4.94
N GLU A 92 12.72 25.88 -3.95
CA GLU A 92 13.17 27.26 -4.15
C GLU A 92 14.29 27.35 -5.21
N LYS A 93 15.12 26.31 -5.27
CA LYS A 93 16.17 26.17 -6.28
C LYS A 93 15.63 25.32 -7.43
N PRO A 94 15.43 25.88 -8.62
CA PRO A 94 15.00 25.10 -9.78
C PRO A 94 16.17 24.27 -10.34
N GLY A 95 15.86 23.23 -11.11
CA GLY A 95 16.84 22.44 -11.84
C GLY A 95 17.53 21.39 -10.98
N LEU A 96 16.90 20.96 -9.89
CA LEU A 96 17.44 19.91 -9.02
C LEU A 96 17.18 18.50 -9.57
N CYS A 97 16.46 18.37 -10.69
CA CYS A 97 16.34 17.13 -11.47
C CYS A 97 16.88 17.34 -12.91
N PRO A 98 18.19 17.60 -13.08
CA PRO A 98 18.77 18.03 -14.36
C PRO A 98 18.65 17.01 -15.49
N LYS A 99 18.69 15.70 -15.20
CA LYS A 99 18.64 14.66 -16.25
C LYS A 99 17.25 14.52 -16.86
N GLN A 100 16.21 14.91 -16.13
CA GLN A 100 14.82 14.72 -16.54
C GLN A 100 14.06 16.03 -16.74
N ARG A 101 14.70 17.19 -16.54
CA ARG A 101 14.12 18.52 -16.75
C ARG A 101 13.51 18.72 -18.12
N ALA A 102 14.11 18.15 -19.17
CA ALA A 102 13.58 18.21 -20.53
C ALA A 102 12.20 17.54 -20.68
N LYS A 103 11.83 16.66 -19.74
CA LYS A 103 10.52 15.99 -19.68
C LYS A 103 9.52 16.70 -18.76
N GLY A 104 9.81 17.93 -18.31
CA GLY A 104 8.94 18.67 -17.39
C GLY A 104 9.00 18.18 -15.95
N VAL A 105 10.08 17.47 -15.57
CA VAL A 105 10.32 17.01 -14.20
C VAL A 105 11.07 18.07 -13.41
N GLU A 106 10.64 18.31 -12.17
CA GLU A 106 11.32 19.20 -11.24
C GLU A 106 11.24 18.65 -9.81
N CYS A 107 12.00 19.26 -8.89
CA CYS A 107 12.04 18.88 -7.50
C CYS A 107 10.87 19.47 -6.70
N CYS A 108 10.11 18.59 -6.06
CA CYS A 108 8.91 18.90 -5.30
C CYS A 108 9.06 18.57 -3.81
N HIS A 109 8.48 19.39 -2.94
CA HIS A 109 8.47 19.19 -1.47
C HIS A 109 7.18 18.54 -0.95
N GLY A 110 6.61 17.62 -1.73
CA GLY A 110 5.38 16.93 -1.35
C GLY A 110 5.17 15.67 -2.16
N LEU A 111 4.18 14.88 -1.76
CA LEU A 111 3.73 13.73 -2.53
C LEU A 111 2.95 14.18 -3.77
N SER A 112 2.87 13.30 -4.77
CA SER A 112 2.06 13.56 -5.97
C SER A 112 0.59 13.80 -5.60
N VAL A 113 -0.07 14.75 -6.27
CA VAL A 113 -1.53 14.95 -6.17
C VAL A 113 -2.32 13.75 -6.66
N LEU A 114 -1.71 12.91 -7.52
CA LEU A 114 -2.33 11.72 -8.08
C LEU A 114 -2.28 10.52 -7.13
N GLU A 115 -1.41 10.56 -6.10
CA GLU A 115 -1.36 9.48 -5.12
C GLU A 115 -2.50 9.65 -4.12
N THR A 116 -3.57 8.88 -4.28
CA THR A 116 -4.75 8.87 -3.41
C THR A 116 -4.81 7.65 -2.49
N ARG A 117 -3.80 6.77 -2.49
CA ARG A 117 -3.83 5.58 -1.63
C ARG A 117 -3.26 5.88 -0.25
N CYS A 118 -4.05 5.64 0.79
CA CYS A 118 -3.72 6.00 2.16
C CYS A 118 -2.33 5.52 2.60
N ARG A 119 -2.01 4.25 2.34
CA ARG A 119 -0.73 3.65 2.71
C ARG A 119 0.47 4.28 2.01
N LYS A 120 0.33 4.67 0.74
CA LYS A 120 1.40 5.33 -0.02
C LYS A 120 1.59 6.79 0.40
N ARG A 121 0.58 7.36 1.07
CA ARG A 121 0.63 8.68 1.69
C ARG A 121 1.15 8.67 3.13
N GLY A 122 1.57 7.50 3.65
CA GLY A 122 2.10 7.35 5.01
C GLY A 122 1.03 7.17 6.09
N GLY A 123 -0.18 6.78 5.70
CA GLY A 123 -1.26 6.51 6.64
C GLY A 123 -1.74 5.06 6.66
N GLU A 124 -2.73 4.82 7.50
CA GLU A 124 -3.48 3.57 7.57
C GLU A 124 -4.99 3.87 7.62
N CYS A 125 -5.79 3.06 6.92
CA CYS A 125 -7.25 3.17 7.01
C CYS A 125 -7.69 2.63 8.37
N MET A 126 -8.30 3.50 9.17
CA MET A 126 -8.77 3.18 10.51
C MET A 126 -10.20 3.66 10.66
N VAL A 127 -10.95 3.10 11.61
CA VAL A 127 -12.29 3.59 11.92
C VAL A 127 -12.20 5.08 12.29
N THR A 128 -13.08 5.88 11.68
CA THR A 128 -12.96 7.35 11.66
C THR A 128 -12.80 7.95 13.06
N ASP A 129 -13.61 7.49 14.01
CA ASP A 129 -13.63 7.90 15.42
C ASP A 129 -12.35 7.55 16.20
N GLN A 130 -11.59 6.54 15.77
CA GLN A 130 -10.31 6.17 16.37
C GLN A 130 -9.13 7.04 15.87
N CYS A 131 -9.30 7.72 14.75
CA CYS A 131 -8.29 8.64 14.23
C CYS A 131 -8.52 10.07 14.73
N ASN A 132 -7.47 10.70 15.28
CA ASN A 132 -7.52 12.12 15.63
C ASN A 132 -7.88 12.95 14.40
N PRO A 133 -8.93 13.82 14.45
CA PRO A 133 -9.35 14.62 13.30
C PRO A 133 -8.24 15.43 12.62
N ARG A 134 -7.19 15.82 13.36
CA ARG A 134 -6.04 16.57 12.82
C ARG A 134 -5.08 15.72 11.99
N LEU A 135 -5.14 14.40 12.12
CA LEU A 135 -4.29 13.44 11.41
C LEU A 135 -5.04 12.76 10.26
N ARG A 136 -6.30 13.08 10.02
CA ARG A 136 -7.08 12.52 8.93
C ARG A 136 -6.68 13.16 7.60
N ASP A 137 -6.26 12.35 6.62
CA ASP A 137 -6.04 12.82 5.24
C ASP A 137 -7.28 12.52 4.38
N SER A 138 -8.01 13.57 4.03
CA SER A 138 -9.24 13.47 3.22
C SER A 138 -8.97 13.24 1.74
N ARG A 139 -7.70 13.25 1.29
CA ARG A 139 -7.35 12.98 -0.12
C ARG A 139 -7.28 11.49 -0.42
N ALA A 140 -7.27 10.64 0.61
CA ALA A 140 -7.27 9.21 0.41
C ALA A 140 -8.64 8.71 -0.07
N THR A 141 -8.67 7.88 -1.10
CA THR A 141 -9.92 7.39 -1.71
C THR A 141 -10.09 5.87 -1.61
N ASP A 142 -9.14 5.19 -0.97
CA ASP A 142 -9.06 3.72 -0.90
C ASP A 142 -9.53 3.13 0.45
N CYS A 143 -9.99 3.96 1.39
CA CYS A 143 -10.55 3.48 2.66
C CYS A 143 -12.04 3.13 2.54
N SER A 144 -12.49 2.16 3.34
CA SER A 144 -13.89 1.70 3.32
C SER A 144 -14.84 2.72 3.94
N TYR A 145 -16.15 2.52 3.77
CA TYR A 145 -17.15 3.35 4.44
C TYR A 145 -17.00 3.28 5.97
N GLY A 146 -16.99 4.43 6.64
CA GLY A 146 -16.77 4.54 8.08
C GLY A 146 -15.30 4.60 8.49
N GLU A 147 -14.37 4.37 7.55
CA GLU A 147 -12.94 4.53 7.76
C GLU A 147 -12.43 5.88 7.26
N SER A 148 -11.34 6.35 7.85
CA SER A 148 -10.59 7.52 7.40
C SER A 148 -9.11 7.16 7.30
N CYS A 149 -8.40 7.76 6.35
CA CYS A 149 -6.95 7.62 6.29
C CYS A 149 -6.32 8.41 7.44
N CYS A 150 -5.68 7.71 8.37
CA CYS A 150 -4.99 8.32 9.50
C CYS A 150 -3.49 8.36 9.23
N ILE A 151 -2.89 9.56 9.21
CA ILE A 151 -1.44 9.72 9.01
C ILE A 151 -0.70 9.25 10.26
N LEU A 152 0.27 8.35 10.05
CA LEU A 152 1.08 7.79 11.11
C LEU A 152 2.36 8.61 11.26
N VAL A 153 2.57 9.20 12.43
CA VAL A 153 3.82 9.88 12.81
C VAL A 153 4.50 9.07 13.91
N ALA A 154 5.76 8.69 13.69
CA ALA A 154 6.58 8.14 14.76
C ALA A 154 7.01 9.30 15.67
N LEU A 155 6.63 9.23 16.96
CA LEU A 155 7.04 10.18 18.00
C LEU A 155 8.39 9.78 18.60
#